data_AF-A0A929AV39-F1
#
_entry.id   AF-A0A929AV39-F1
#
_cell.length_a   1.000
_cell.length_b   1.000
_cell.length_c   1.000
_cell.angle_alpha   90.00
_cell.angle_beta   90.00
_cell.angle_gamma   90.00
#
_symmetry.space_group_name_H-M   'P 1'
#
loop_
_entity.id
_entity.type
_entity.pdbx_description
1 polymer ?
#
loop_
_entity_poly.entity_id
_entity_poly.type
_entity_poly.pdbx_seq_one_letter_code
_entity_poly.pdbx_strand_id
1 'polypeptide(L)'
;MSLTAHAHIQTYLNETGKSKLNKDDVTAVLRLAQHLRVFGLLSAVGYLNQSNAQEGKVRERTEPVWKSLLGQLIEPNNPPNAKNLMTNVVEMASQKPSEYMAAWRKSLILANHWNFWARAYQEEEKCKKTATPTAESN
;
A
#
# COMPACT_ATOMS: atom_id res chain seq x y z
N MET A 1 1.87 -14.56 8.48
CA MET A 1 1.98 -13.14 8.09
C MET A 1 2.31 -12.94 6.62
N SER A 2 3.29 -13.65 6.03
CA SER A 2 3.56 -13.53 4.59
C SER A 2 2.37 -13.86 3.70
N LEU A 3 1.67 -14.98 3.95
CA LEU A 3 0.45 -15.35 3.20
C LEU A 3 -0.70 -14.33 3.40
N THR A 4 -0.80 -13.72 4.58
CA THR A 4 -1.77 -12.65 4.83
C THR A 4 -1.45 -11.43 3.99
N ALA A 5 -0.19 -11.00 3.95
CA ALA A 5 0.24 -9.89 3.11
C ALA A 5 0.05 -10.18 1.61
N HIS A 6 0.30 -11.42 1.19
CA HIS A 6 0.02 -11.90 -0.16
C HIS A 6 -1.46 -11.75 -0.51
N ALA A 7 -2.35 -12.25 0.34
CA ALA A 7 -3.80 -12.10 0.18
C ALA A 7 -4.20 -10.63 0.09
N HIS A 8 -3.60 -9.73 0.89
CA HIS A 8 -3.89 -8.31 0.81
C HIS A 8 -3.56 -7.70 -0.56
N ILE A 9 -2.42 -8.07 -1.13
CA ILE A 9 -2.00 -7.63 -2.47
C ILE A 9 -2.93 -8.20 -3.53
N GLN A 10 -3.36 -9.47 -3.41
CA GLN A 10 -4.31 -10.07 -4.33
C GLN A 10 -5.68 -9.39 -4.29
N THR A 11 -6.19 -9.08 -3.09
CA THR A 11 -7.44 -8.32 -2.94
C THR A 11 -7.34 -6.97 -3.65
N TYR A 12 -6.27 -6.21 -3.43
CA TYR A 12 -6.05 -4.93 -4.09
C TYR A 12 -6.00 -5.06 -5.63
N LEU A 13 -5.31 -6.07 -6.14
CA LEU A 13 -5.25 -6.36 -7.58
C LEU A 13 -6.64 -6.68 -8.14
N ASN A 14 -7.43 -7.51 -7.46
CA ASN A 14 -8.79 -7.86 -7.86
C ASN A 14 -9.72 -6.63 -7.83
N GLU A 15 -9.67 -5.80 -6.78
CA GLU A 15 -10.45 -4.57 -6.64
C GLU A 15 -10.15 -3.56 -7.75
N THR A 16 -8.92 -3.55 -8.26
CA THR A 16 -8.47 -2.63 -9.32
C THR A 16 -8.49 -3.24 -10.72
N GLY A 17 -8.91 -4.50 -10.86
CA GLY A 17 -8.92 -5.23 -12.13
C GLY A 17 -7.53 -5.46 -12.73
N LYS A 18 -6.46 -5.41 -11.92
CA LYS A 18 -5.06 -5.57 -12.35
C LYS A 18 -4.57 -6.98 -12.10
N SER A 19 -3.70 -7.51 -12.96
CA SER A 19 -3.00 -8.79 -12.73
C SER A 19 -1.59 -8.62 -12.15
N LYS A 20 -1.04 -7.41 -12.27
CA LYS A 20 0.30 -7.00 -11.82
C LYS A 20 0.24 -5.57 -11.26
N LEU A 21 1.24 -5.21 -10.46
CA LEU A 21 1.42 -3.88 -9.92
C LEU A 21 2.34 -3.07 -10.82
N ASN A 22 1.91 -1.86 -11.19
CA ASN A 22 2.79 -0.95 -11.89
C ASN A 22 3.81 -0.31 -10.91
N LYS A 23 4.75 0.47 -11.45
CA LYS A 23 5.78 1.14 -10.65
C LYS A 23 5.23 2.07 -9.57
N ASP A 24 4.11 2.75 -9.84
CA ASP A 24 3.48 3.66 -8.89
C ASP A 24 2.86 2.89 -7.72
N ASP A 25 2.20 1.75 -8.00
CA ASP A 25 1.61 0.90 -6.98
C ASP A 25 2.70 0.33 -6.04
N VAL A 26 3.79 -0.20 -6.61
CA VAL A 26 4.93 -0.70 -5.82
C VAL A 26 5.54 0.42 -4.98
N THR A 27 5.68 1.62 -5.56
CA THR A 27 6.17 2.80 -4.84
C THR A 27 5.24 3.19 -3.69
N ALA A 28 3.92 3.12 -3.88
CA ALA A 28 2.95 3.39 -2.85
C ALA A 28 3.07 2.40 -1.67
N VAL A 29 3.25 1.09 -1.95
CA VAL A 29 3.48 0.08 -0.91
C VAL A 29 4.76 0.39 -0.11
N LEU A 30 5.86 0.69 -0.80
CA LEU A 30 7.13 1.05 -0.16
C LEU A 30 6.99 2.30 0.74
N ARG A 31 6.26 3.31 0.26
CA ARG A 31 5.97 4.51 1.05
C ARG A 31 5.12 4.21 2.28
N LEU A 32 4.13 3.32 2.17
CA LEU A 32 3.32 2.89 3.31
C LEU A 32 4.21 2.24 4.37
N ALA A 33 5.07 1.32 3.96
CA ALA A 33 5.97 0.63 4.87
C ALA A 33 6.89 1.60 5.62
N GLN A 34 7.45 2.58 4.91
CA GLN A 34 8.27 3.63 5.51
C GLN A 34 7.45 4.52 6.46
N HIS A 35 6.24 4.92 6.05
CA HIS A 35 5.36 5.77 6.86
C HIS A 35 4.95 5.09 8.16
N LEU A 36 4.56 3.81 8.11
CA LEU A 36 4.20 3.03 9.28
C LEU A 36 5.37 2.90 10.27
N ARG A 37 6.60 2.79 9.76
CA ARG A 37 7.81 2.69 10.58
C ARG A 37 8.16 4.01 11.27
N VAL A 38 8.04 5.13 10.55
CA VAL A 38 8.48 6.45 11.05
C VAL A 38 7.39 7.15 11.87
N PHE A 39 6.15 7.14 11.37
CA PHE A 39 5.04 7.94 11.92
C PHE A 39 3.93 7.09 12.56
N GLY A 40 3.91 5.79 12.32
CA GLY A 40 2.94 4.88 12.92
C GLY A 40 1.59 4.80 12.21
N LEU A 41 0.72 3.92 12.75
CA LEU A 41 -0.56 3.56 12.14
C LEU A 41 -1.56 4.72 12.09
N LEU A 42 -1.73 5.44 13.20
CA LEU A 42 -2.66 6.57 13.28
C LEU A 42 -2.32 7.67 12.26
N SER A 43 -1.03 7.96 12.07
CA SER A 43 -0.58 8.91 11.05
C SER A 43 -0.87 8.43 9.62
N ALA A 44 -0.67 7.13 9.35
CA ALA A 44 -0.92 6.55 8.03
C ALA A 44 -2.41 6.62 7.63
N VAL A 45 -3.33 6.33 8.55
CA VAL A 45 -4.78 6.49 8.29
C VAL A 45 -5.22 7.96 8.26
N GLY A 46 -4.54 8.82 9.01
CA GLY A 46 -4.74 10.27 8.95
C GLY A 46 -4.41 10.83 7.57
N TYR A 47 -3.32 10.35 6.94
CA TYR A 47 -2.94 10.74 5.57
C TYR A 47 -4.06 10.50 4.54
N LEU A 48 -4.84 9.41 4.68
CA LEU A 48 -5.96 9.12 3.77
C LEU A 48 -7.07 10.17 3.85
N ASN A 49 -7.27 10.79 5.01
CA ASN A 49 -8.40 11.69 5.29
C ASN A 49 -8.03 13.18 5.26
N GLN A 50 -6.78 13.53 5.01
CA GLN A 50 -6.37 14.92 4.86
C GLN A 50 -7.01 15.49 3.58
N SER A 51 -7.97 16.39 3.76
CA SER A 51 -8.72 17.09 2.70
C SER A 51 -8.02 18.34 2.16
N ASN A 52 -6.86 18.74 2.72
CA ASN A 52 -6.21 19.99 2.36
C ASN A 52 -4.98 19.80 1.44
N ALA A 53 -5.15 20.32 0.21
CA ALA A 53 -4.18 21.16 -0.50
C ALA A 53 -3.04 20.56 -1.32
N GLN A 54 -3.07 19.28 -1.68
CA GLN A 54 -2.37 18.82 -2.89
C GLN A 54 -3.26 17.84 -3.64
N GLU A 55 -3.95 18.31 -4.69
CA GLU A 55 -4.29 17.52 -5.89
C GLU A 55 -3.00 17.04 -6.58
N GLY A 56 -2.16 16.36 -5.82
CA GLY A 56 -0.88 15.87 -6.25
C GLY A 56 -1.08 14.50 -6.83
N LYS A 57 -0.62 14.30 -8.07
CA LYS A 57 -0.50 13.00 -8.75
C LYS A 57 0.03 11.89 -7.82
N VAL A 58 0.84 12.27 -6.83
CA VAL A 58 1.35 11.38 -5.78
C VAL A 58 0.25 10.77 -4.91
N ARG A 59 -0.69 11.58 -4.38
CA ARG A 59 -1.75 11.11 -3.48
C ARG A 59 -2.73 10.21 -4.23
N GLU A 60 -3.13 10.60 -5.44
CA GLU A 60 -4.00 9.80 -6.32
C GLU A 60 -3.47 8.39 -6.57
N ARG A 61 -2.15 8.24 -6.66
CA ARG A 61 -1.47 6.94 -6.82
C ARG A 61 -1.31 6.18 -5.50
N THR A 62 -1.16 6.89 -4.40
CA THR A 62 -0.81 6.32 -3.09
C THR A 62 -2.05 5.87 -2.32
N GLU A 63 -3.10 6.70 -2.32
CA GLU A 63 -4.32 6.51 -1.54
C GLU A 63 -5.02 5.18 -1.80
N PRO A 64 -5.23 4.71 -3.06
CA PRO A 64 -5.96 3.47 -3.30
C PRO A 64 -5.26 2.25 -2.68
N VAL A 65 -3.94 2.17 -2.82
CA VAL A 65 -3.12 1.10 -2.25
C VAL A 65 -3.17 1.15 -0.73
N TRP A 66 -2.96 2.32 -0.14
CA TRP A 66 -2.92 2.48 1.31
C TRP A 66 -4.27 2.16 1.94
N LYS A 67 -5.37 2.66 1.35
CA LYS A 67 -6.73 2.38 1.79
C LYS A 67 -7.01 0.89 1.79
N SER A 68 -6.69 0.17 0.71
CA SER A 68 -6.93 -1.27 0.63
C SER A 68 -6.11 -2.04 1.66
N LEU A 69 -4.79 -1.77 1.77
CA LEU A 69 -3.92 -2.51 2.69
C LEU A 69 -4.22 -2.23 4.18
N LEU A 70 -4.48 -0.96 4.53
CA LEU A 70 -4.82 -0.57 5.90
C LEU A 70 -6.23 -0.99 6.28
N GLY A 71 -7.20 -0.93 5.35
CA GLY A 71 -8.54 -1.45 5.57
C GLY A 71 -8.53 -2.94 5.91
N GLN A 72 -7.81 -3.74 5.11
CA GLN A 72 -7.66 -5.18 5.34
C GLN A 72 -6.87 -5.51 6.61
N LEU A 73 -5.99 -4.63 7.09
CA LEU A 73 -5.30 -4.80 8.37
C LEU A 73 -6.28 -4.73 9.55
N ILE A 74 -7.20 -3.76 9.52
CA ILE A 74 -8.15 -3.46 10.61
C ILE A 74 -9.36 -4.40 10.56
N GLU A 75 -9.99 -4.52 9.39
CA GLU A 75 -11.15 -5.39 9.16
C GLU A 75 -10.94 -6.21 7.88
N PRO A 76 -10.31 -7.40 7.98
CA PRO A 76 -9.98 -8.23 6.82
C PRO A 76 -11.19 -8.67 5.99
N ASN A 77 -12.35 -8.85 6.63
CA ASN A 77 -13.56 -9.38 5.99
C ASN A 77 -14.45 -8.30 5.38
N ASN A 78 -14.33 -7.06 5.86
CA ASN A 78 -15.13 -5.94 5.38
C ASN A 78 -14.36 -4.63 5.53
N PRO A 79 -13.35 -4.37 4.68
CA PRO A 79 -12.50 -3.19 4.80
C PRO A 79 -13.32 -1.89 4.80
N PRO A 80 -13.20 -1.03 5.83
CA PRO A 80 -13.95 0.21 5.90
C PRO A 80 -13.51 1.21 4.83
N ASN A 81 -14.41 2.13 4.47
CA ASN A 81 -14.02 3.29 3.67
C ASN A 81 -12.99 4.17 4.45
N ALA A 82 -12.31 5.10 3.77
CA ALA A 82 -11.22 5.86 4.37
C ALA A 82 -11.63 6.63 5.64
N LYS A 83 -12.83 7.21 5.65
CA LYS A 83 -13.38 7.96 6.79
C LYS A 83 -13.61 7.05 7.99
N ASN A 84 -14.29 5.92 7.77
CA ASN A 84 -14.57 4.93 8.80
C ASN A 84 -13.27 4.30 9.31
N LEU A 85 -12.30 4.04 8.43
CA LEU A 85 -11.00 3.51 8.81
C LEU A 85 -10.29 4.43 9.82
N MET A 86 -10.30 5.75 9.60
CA MET A 86 -9.73 6.70 10.54
C MET A 86 -10.50 6.72 11.86
N THR A 87 -11.84 6.77 11.80
CA THR A 87 -12.67 6.71 13.01
C THR A 87 -12.36 5.46 13.84
N ASN A 88 -12.31 4.28 13.22
CA ASN A 88 -12.05 3.02 13.90
C ASN A 88 -10.66 3.01 14.55
N VAL A 89 -9.63 3.53 13.87
CA VAL A 89 -8.27 3.58 14.42
C VAL A 89 -8.13 4.63 15.53
N VAL A 90 -8.81 5.78 15.44
CA VAL A 90 -8.85 6.80 16.49
C VAL A 90 -9.57 6.26 17.74
N GLU A 91 -10.71 5.61 17.55
CA GLU A 91 -11.45 4.96 18.62
C GLU A 91 -10.61 3.86 19.29
N MET A 92 -9.95 3.02 18.49
CA MET A 92 -9.04 1.99 19.00
C MET A 92 -7.88 2.61 19.79
N ALA A 93 -7.26 3.68 19.31
CA ALA A 93 -6.15 4.34 19.99
C ALA A 93 -6.56 4.99 21.33
N SER A 94 -7.79 5.49 21.41
CA SER A 94 -8.30 6.21 22.59
C SER A 94 -8.96 5.29 23.63
N GLN A 95 -9.74 4.32 23.18
CA GLN A 95 -10.55 3.46 24.04
C GLN A 95 -9.93 2.08 24.26
N LYS A 96 -9.12 1.59 23.32
CA LYS A 96 -8.54 0.23 23.35
C LYS A 96 -7.03 0.24 23.05
N PRO A 97 -6.19 0.89 23.87
CA PRO A 97 -4.77 1.08 23.56
C PRO A 97 -3.99 -0.22 23.30
N SER A 98 -4.35 -1.31 23.98
CA SER A 98 -3.74 -2.63 23.77
C SER A 98 -4.03 -3.18 22.37
N GLU A 99 -5.28 -3.08 21.90
CA GLU A 99 -5.68 -3.47 20.54
C GLU A 99 -4.98 -2.59 19.50
N TYR A 100 -4.90 -1.28 19.74
CA TYR A 100 -4.16 -0.36 18.87
C TYR A 100 -2.69 -0.75 18.75
N MET A 101 -2.02 -1.01 19.88
CA MET A 101 -0.62 -1.42 19.89
C MET A 101 -0.41 -2.77 19.17
N ALA A 102 -1.35 -3.70 19.30
CA ALA A 102 -1.32 -4.96 18.57
C ALA A 102 -1.48 -4.74 17.05
N ALA A 103 -2.43 -3.91 16.64
CA ALA A 103 -2.67 -3.55 15.24
C ALA A 103 -1.45 -2.84 14.63
N TRP A 104 -0.84 -1.90 15.35
CA TRP A 104 0.36 -1.20 14.91
C TRP A 104 1.56 -2.15 14.79
N ARG A 105 1.81 -3.03 15.78
CA ARG A 105 2.87 -4.04 15.66
C ARG A 105 2.64 -4.97 14.47
N LYS A 106 1.39 -5.41 14.27
CA LYS A 106 1.00 -6.23 13.11
C LYS A 106 1.25 -5.49 11.79
N SER A 107 0.96 -4.20 11.72
CA SER A 107 1.20 -3.38 10.53
C SER A 107 2.69 -3.32 10.18
N LEU A 108 3.58 -3.23 11.17
CA LEU A 108 5.04 -3.22 10.95
C LEU A 108 5.55 -4.56 10.41
N ILE A 109 5.01 -5.68 10.89
CA ILE A 109 5.36 -7.01 10.38
C ILE A 109 4.85 -7.17 8.93
N LEU A 110 3.59 -6.81 8.69
CA LEU A 110 2.98 -6.89 7.37
C LEU A 110 3.66 -5.97 6.35
N ALA A 111 4.11 -4.78 6.74
CA ALA A 111 4.81 -3.85 5.87
C ALA A 111 6.02 -4.47 5.15
N ASN A 112 6.81 -5.28 5.86
CA ASN A 112 7.94 -5.99 5.26
C ASN A 112 7.48 -7.01 4.21
N HIS A 113 6.41 -7.75 4.49
CA HIS A 113 5.86 -8.73 3.56
C HIS A 113 5.10 -8.10 2.39
N TRP A 114 4.40 -6.98 2.60
CA TRP A 114 3.80 -6.21 1.51
C TRP A 114 4.87 -5.72 0.54
N ASN A 115 6.02 -5.23 1.03
CA ASN A 115 7.13 -4.84 0.16
C ASN A 115 7.66 -6.01 -0.69
N PHE A 116 7.79 -7.20 -0.09
CA PHE A 116 8.21 -8.40 -0.80
C PHE A 116 7.22 -8.76 -1.92
N TRP A 117 5.94 -8.88 -1.57
CA TRP A 117 4.90 -9.27 -2.54
C TRP A 117 4.68 -8.20 -3.60
N ALA A 118 4.76 -6.92 -3.25
CA ALA A 118 4.63 -5.83 -4.22
C ALA A 118 5.67 -5.96 -5.33
N ARG A 119 6.93 -6.28 -4.98
CA ARG A 119 7.99 -6.52 -5.97
C ARG A 119 7.76 -7.81 -6.77
N ALA A 120 7.27 -8.87 -6.14
CA ALA A 120 6.97 -10.13 -6.83
C ALA A 120 5.82 -9.99 -7.86
N TYR A 121 4.87 -9.08 -7.60
CA TYR A 121 3.78 -8.75 -8.49
C TYR A 121 4.07 -7.57 -9.43
N GLN A 122 5.26 -6.99 -9.37
CA GLN A 122 5.62 -5.87 -10.25
C GLN A 122 5.58 -6.30 -11.72
N GLU A 123 5.07 -5.43 -12.59
CA GLU A 123 5.18 -5.60 -14.03
C GLU A 123 6.66 -5.69 -14.44
N GLU A 124 7.00 -6.69 -15.25
CA GLU A 124 8.32 -6.78 -15.84
C GLU A 124 8.50 -5.62 -16.83
N GLU A 125 9.39 -4.68 -16.51
CA GLU A 125 9.78 -3.69 -17.50
C GLU A 125 10.52 -4.40 -18.62
N LYS A 126 9.85 -4.63 -19.76
CA LYS A 126 10.52 -5.13 -20.96
C LYS A 126 11.67 -4.18 -21.27
N CYS A 127 12.90 -4.66 -21.05
CA CYS A 127 14.11 -3.94 -21.40
C CYS A 127 14.06 -3.67 -22.92
N LYS A 128 13.63 -2.46 -23.30
CA LYS A 128 13.85 -1.95 -24.65
C LYS A 128 15.34 -1.69 -24.78
N LYS A 129 16.14 -2.75 -24.93
CA LYS A 129 17.44 -2.64 -25.57
C LYS A 129 17.12 -2.20 -26.99
N THR A 130 17.35 -0.92 -27.25
CA THR A 130 17.45 -0.37 -28.59
C THR A 130 18.36 -1.28 -29.39
N ALA A 131 17.78 -2.05 -30.32
CA ALA A 131 18.55 -2.65 -31.39
C ALA A 131 19.09 -1.48 -32.23
N THR A 132 20.34 -1.09 -31.96
CA THR A 132 21.09 -0.23 -32.86
C THR A 132 21.27 -1.04 -34.16
N PRO A 133 20.80 -0.57 -35.32
CA PRO A 133 21.14 -1.24 -36.56
C PRO A 133 22.61 -0.98 -36.83
N THR A 134 23.40 -2.05 -36.89
CA THR A 134 24.76 -2.04 -37.42
C THR A 134 24.69 -1.51 -38.85
N ALA A 135 25.16 -0.29 -39.07
CA ALA A 135 25.42 0.24 -40.39
C ALA A 135 26.69 -0.44 -40.92
N GLU A 136 26.52 -1.56 -41.62
CA GLU A 136 27.48 -2.01 -42.62
C GLU A 136 27.14 -1.30 -43.94
N SER A 137 28.04 -0.42 -44.37
CA SER A 137 28.07 0.07 -45.75
C SER A 137 29.52 0.33 -46.14
N ASN A 138 30.03 -0.62 -46.92
CA ASN A 138 31.04 -0.60 -47.99
C ASN A 138 32.14 0.46 -47.97
#